data_AF-A0A6L5FP33-F1
#
_entry.id   AF-A0A6L5FP33-F1
#
_cell.length_a   1.000
_cell.length_b   1.000
_cell.length_c   1.000
_cell.angle_alpha   90.00
_cell.angle_beta   90.00
_cell.angle_gamma   90.00
#
_symmetry.space_group_name_H-M   'P 1'
#
loop_
_entity.id
_entity.type
_entity.pdbx_description
1 polymer ?
#
loop_
_entity_poly.entity_id
_entity_poly.type
_entity_poly.pdbx_seq_one_letter_code
_entity_poly.pdbx_strand_id
1 'polypeptide(L)'
;MSDRSRRAHKWISEEFYKVIDVYGFRSVMFVEWGFRPADVRRTTERIKVPGAVVKQWVRTAQQEEKLAEAAEASGRRESAAEFYYRAALYYGPACGVIHANTPRKLALYQRLIHCYQRFTELFDEASVRRVEIPFENGKTIPGILQTVPGAEKTPCVLVIPGMDTIKEYMPSPYHNHFRRRGIATLSIDGPGQGESNVRGTWVTLDNFERAGKAAIDFIETLPEIDANRVGIYGWSMGSYWGPRIAAHDPRVKAVVGAMGNYLQKDTIFKHGKPAYRANYMYMSDVHDEDAFDGMAAQMTLEPLVEAIRCPTLLVMGEFDELCPLEDGERMFDMLKCPKEMWVYEDETHTFGSCLPDFYLHVADWIRDALEGRFKPGYARRIDHPAR
;
A
#
# COMPACT_ATOMS: atom_id res chain seq x y z
N MET A 1 32.34 -5.55 20.28
CA MET A 1 31.88 -4.85 21.50
C MET A 1 30.41 -4.55 21.30
N SER A 2 29.53 -5.07 22.16
CA SER A 2 28.08 -4.92 21.96
C SER A 2 27.68 -3.46 22.11
N ASP A 3 27.04 -2.94 21.07
CA ASP A 3 26.55 -1.57 21.02
C ASP A 3 25.43 -1.35 22.06
N ARG A 4 25.84 -0.92 23.25
CA ARG A 4 24.94 -0.54 24.36
C ARG A 4 24.21 0.78 24.09
N SER A 5 24.49 1.48 22.98
CA SER A 5 23.87 2.79 22.70
C SER A 5 22.37 2.66 22.36
N ARG A 6 21.93 1.58 21.70
CA ARG A 6 20.55 1.43 21.24
C ARG A 6 19.49 1.37 22.36
N ARG A 7 19.86 0.99 23.60
CA ARG A 7 18.94 1.02 24.76
C ARG A 7 18.67 2.45 25.29
N ALA A 8 19.52 3.43 24.95
CA ALA A 8 19.34 4.82 25.38
C ALA A 8 18.27 5.58 24.56
N HIS A 9 17.76 5.00 23.47
CA HIS A 9 16.81 5.65 22.56
C HIS A 9 15.36 5.63 23.03
N LYS A 10 15.04 4.94 24.14
CA LYS A 10 13.66 4.88 24.62
C LYS A 10 13.12 6.26 25.02
N TRP A 11 13.93 7.05 25.73
CA TRP A 11 13.56 8.42 26.11
C TRP A 11 13.50 9.35 24.90
N ILE A 12 14.45 9.27 23.97
CA ILE A 12 14.43 10.06 22.72
C ILE A 12 13.18 9.73 21.90
N SER A 13 12.84 8.44 21.76
CA SER A 13 11.61 8.01 21.08
C SER A 13 10.37 8.52 21.81
N GLU A 14 10.31 8.43 23.15
CA GLU A 14 9.18 8.92 23.95
C GLU A 14 9.02 10.45 23.87
N GLU A 15 10.10 11.23 23.82
CA GLU A 15 10.05 12.68 23.57
C GLU A 15 9.72 13.01 22.11
N PHE A 16 10.22 12.25 21.13
CA PHE A 16 9.87 12.40 19.72
C PHE A 16 8.36 12.15 19.49
N TYR A 17 7.76 11.21 20.23
CA TYR A 17 6.29 10.98 20.23
C TYR A 17 5.49 12.09 20.91
N LYS A 18 6.11 12.94 21.73
CA LYS A 18 5.47 14.14 22.32
C LYS A 18 5.55 15.35 21.39
N VAL A 19 6.62 15.44 20.60
CA VAL A 19 6.92 16.58 19.72
C VAL A 19 6.32 16.39 18.32
N ILE A 20 6.30 15.15 17.82
CA ILE A 20 5.65 14.81 16.56
C ILE A 20 4.23 14.39 16.87
N ASP A 21 3.31 15.19 16.36
CA ASP A 21 1.93 14.80 16.23
C ASP A 21 1.88 13.48 15.44
N VAL A 22 1.71 12.34 16.12
CA VAL A 22 1.47 11.02 15.51
C VAL A 22 0.32 11.10 14.47
N TYR A 23 -0.51 12.12 14.65
CA TYR A 23 -1.51 12.64 13.75
C TYR A 23 -0.97 13.22 12.43
N GLY A 24 0.01 14.12 12.47
CA GLY A 24 0.45 14.90 11.30
C GLY A 24 0.92 14.02 10.15
N PHE A 25 1.80 13.04 10.43
CA PHE A 25 2.50 12.29 9.38
C PHE A 25 1.59 11.35 8.55
N ARG A 26 0.44 10.93 9.08
CA ARG A 26 -0.50 10.01 8.38
C ARG A 26 -1.95 10.47 8.36
N SER A 27 -2.30 11.60 8.98
CA SER A 27 -3.71 12.00 9.13
C SER A 27 -4.43 12.10 7.79
N VAL A 28 -3.80 12.72 6.79
CA VAL A 28 -4.39 12.87 5.45
C VAL A 28 -4.54 11.49 4.79
N MET A 29 -3.52 10.64 4.84
CA MET A 29 -3.62 9.25 4.35
C MET A 29 -4.75 8.46 5.00
N PHE A 30 -4.90 8.56 6.33
CA PHE A 30 -5.96 7.89 7.05
C PHE A 30 -7.34 8.32 6.56
N VAL A 31 -7.55 9.61 6.30
CA VAL A 31 -8.82 10.10 5.76
C VAL A 31 -9.10 9.49 4.38
N GLU A 32 -8.12 9.51 3.49
CA GLU A 32 -8.26 8.97 2.13
C GLU A 32 -8.46 7.43 2.14
N TRP A 33 -7.91 6.72 3.12
CA TRP A 33 -8.18 5.30 3.34
C TRP A 33 -9.54 4.99 3.98
N GLY A 34 -10.30 6.01 4.38
CA GLY A 34 -11.64 5.88 4.97
C GLY A 34 -11.71 5.92 6.50
N PHE A 35 -10.60 6.24 7.19
CA PHE A 35 -10.64 6.46 8.63
C PHE A 35 -11.41 7.76 8.95
N ARG A 36 -12.21 7.75 10.01
CA ARG A 36 -12.90 8.97 10.45
C ARG A 36 -11.93 9.87 11.24
N PRO A 37 -11.77 11.16 10.87
CA PRO A 37 -10.90 12.09 11.61
C PRO A 37 -11.17 12.14 13.12
N ALA A 38 -12.44 12.05 13.55
CA ALA A 38 -12.79 12.08 14.97
C ALA A 38 -12.31 10.83 15.73
N ASP A 39 -12.28 9.67 15.07
CA ASP A 39 -11.83 8.42 15.69
C ASP A 39 -10.32 8.35 15.79
N VAL A 40 -9.62 8.74 14.73
CA VAL A 40 -8.18 8.93 14.77
C VAL A 40 -7.85 9.88 15.93
N ARG A 41 -8.64 10.97 16.06
CA ARG A 41 -8.79 11.98 17.14
C ARG A 41 -8.47 11.39 18.50
N ARG A 42 -9.55 10.78 18.91
CA ARG A 42 -9.79 10.15 20.17
C ARG A 42 -8.89 8.94 20.39
N THR A 43 -8.42 8.27 19.34
CA THR A 43 -7.55 7.10 19.48
C THR A 43 -6.13 7.51 19.80
N THR A 44 -5.55 8.41 19.02
CA THR A 44 -4.16 8.85 19.19
C THR A 44 -3.99 9.72 20.43
N GLU A 45 -4.99 10.52 20.81
CA GLU A 45 -4.99 11.26 22.09
C GLU A 45 -4.82 10.33 23.31
N ARG A 46 -5.25 9.07 23.21
CA ARG A 46 -5.06 8.05 24.26
C ARG A 46 -3.70 7.33 24.19
N ILE A 47 -2.97 7.46 23.09
CA ILE A 47 -1.64 6.85 22.91
C ILE A 47 -0.61 7.81 23.52
N LYS A 48 -0.28 7.60 24.79
CA LYS A 48 0.75 8.40 25.49
C LYS A 48 2.15 7.81 25.40
N VAL A 49 2.25 6.53 25.04
CA VAL A 49 3.51 5.80 24.89
C VAL A 49 3.38 4.77 23.75
N PRO A 50 4.48 4.39 23.07
CA PRO A 50 4.43 3.44 21.95
C PRO A 50 3.76 2.10 22.30
N GLY A 51 3.97 1.59 23.52
CA GLY A 51 3.34 0.34 23.99
C GLY A 51 1.82 0.39 24.08
N ALA A 52 1.21 1.58 24.05
CA ALA A 52 -0.24 1.74 24.09
C ALA A 52 -0.91 1.64 22.71
N VAL A 53 -0.14 1.73 21.60
CA VAL A 53 -0.68 1.79 20.22
C VAL A 53 -1.65 0.64 19.95
N VAL A 54 -1.22 -0.61 20.15
CA VAL A 54 -2.06 -1.79 19.90
C VAL A 54 -3.30 -1.76 20.78
N LYS A 55 -3.18 -1.40 22.07
CA LYS A 55 -4.32 -1.36 22.99
C LYS A 55 -5.37 -0.33 22.56
N GLN A 56 -4.94 0.86 22.16
CA GLN A 56 -5.87 1.94 21.84
C GLN A 56 -6.55 1.75 20.48
N TRP A 57 -5.83 1.26 19.46
CA TRP A 57 -6.44 0.92 18.18
C TRP A 57 -7.41 -0.24 18.29
N VAL A 58 -7.06 -1.31 19.04
CA VAL A 58 -7.99 -2.41 19.33
C VAL A 58 -9.24 -1.91 20.05
N ARG A 59 -9.09 -1.00 21.03
CA ARG A 59 -10.24 -0.41 21.72
C ARG A 59 -11.18 0.30 20.75
N THR A 60 -10.66 1.07 19.80
CA THR A 60 -11.48 1.78 18.81
C THR A 60 -12.12 0.80 17.83
N ALA A 61 -11.37 -0.17 17.31
CA ALA A 61 -11.90 -1.20 16.41
C ALA A 61 -13.05 -2.00 17.04
N GLN A 62 -12.90 -2.43 18.30
CA GLN A 62 -13.94 -3.14 19.06
C GLN A 62 -15.18 -2.28 19.35
N GLN A 63 -15.04 -0.95 19.40
CA GLN A 63 -16.19 -0.05 19.53
C GLN A 63 -17.01 -0.02 18.24
N GLU A 64 -16.33 0.13 17.10
CA GLU A 64 -16.99 0.08 15.78
C GLU A 64 -17.63 -1.28 15.53
N GLU A 65 -16.93 -2.37 15.85
CA GLU A 65 -17.44 -3.72 15.65
C GLU A 65 -18.72 -3.98 16.46
N LYS A 66 -18.80 -3.53 17.72
CA LYS A 66 -20.03 -3.62 18.52
C LYS A 66 -21.18 -2.81 17.95
N LEU A 67 -20.89 -1.65 17.35
CA LEU A 67 -21.90 -0.84 16.67
C LEU A 67 -22.37 -1.55 15.40
N ALA A 68 -21.47 -2.22 14.68
CA ALA A 68 -21.78 -3.03 13.52
C ALA A 68 -22.72 -4.19 13.87
N GLU A 69 -22.35 -4.98 14.89
CA GLU A 69 -23.15 -6.10 15.40
C GLU A 69 -24.56 -5.65 15.84
N ALA A 70 -24.67 -4.52 16.53
CA ALA A 70 -25.97 -3.97 16.97
C ALA A 70 -26.82 -3.45 15.81
N ALA A 71 -26.21 -2.79 14.82
CA ALA A 71 -26.89 -2.33 13.62
C ALA A 71 -27.40 -3.52 12.79
N GLU A 72 -26.56 -4.54 12.62
CA GLU A 72 -26.88 -5.77 11.90
C GLU A 72 -28.02 -6.54 12.57
N ALA A 73 -27.96 -6.73 13.89
CA ALA A 73 -29.02 -7.37 14.66
C ALA A 73 -30.37 -6.60 14.57
N SER A 74 -30.32 -5.30 14.28
CA SER A 74 -31.50 -4.45 14.06
C SER A 74 -31.95 -4.38 12.59
N GLY A 75 -31.31 -5.12 11.67
CA GLY A 75 -31.60 -5.07 10.24
C GLY A 75 -31.12 -3.80 9.51
N ARG A 76 -30.28 -2.98 10.15
CA ARG A 76 -29.72 -1.74 9.56
C ARG A 76 -28.45 -2.04 8.77
N ARG A 77 -28.62 -2.61 7.56
CA ARG A 77 -27.52 -3.13 6.72
C ARG A 77 -26.45 -2.09 6.41
N GLU A 78 -26.81 -0.89 5.99
CA GLU A 78 -25.89 0.16 5.56
C GLU A 78 -25.01 0.63 6.72
N SER A 79 -25.61 0.87 7.88
CA SER A 79 -24.87 1.22 9.10
C SER A 79 -23.95 0.10 9.55
N ALA A 80 -24.41 -1.15 9.51
CA ALA A 80 -23.59 -2.30 9.86
C ALA A 80 -22.38 -2.43 8.93
N ALA A 81 -22.58 -2.31 7.62
CA ALA A 81 -21.50 -2.36 6.62
C ALA A 81 -20.42 -1.31 6.93
N GLU A 82 -20.81 -0.05 7.13
CA GLU A 82 -19.85 1.02 7.39
C GLU A 82 -19.09 0.83 8.71
N PHE A 83 -19.78 0.38 9.77
CA PHE A 83 -19.13 0.09 11.05
C PHE A 83 -18.17 -1.10 10.97
N TYR A 84 -18.52 -2.17 10.26
CA TYR A 84 -17.60 -3.28 10.01
C TYR A 84 -16.38 -2.85 9.19
N TYR A 85 -16.57 -2.03 8.16
CA TYR A 85 -15.45 -1.49 7.37
C TYR A 85 -14.50 -0.67 8.24
N ARG A 86 -15.02 0.26 9.05
CA ARG A 86 -14.22 1.06 9.99
C ARG A 86 -13.52 0.19 11.03
N ALA A 87 -14.19 -0.82 11.57
CA ALA A 87 -13.56 -1.78 12.49
C ALA A 87 -12.35 -2.48 11.85
N ALA A 88 -12.49 -2.97 10.61
CA ALA A 88 -11.40 -3.58 9.86
C ALA A 88 -10.22 -2.62 9.67
N LEU A 89 -10.48 -1.39 9.22
CA LEU A 89 -9.45 -0.35 9.09
C LEU A 89 -8.70 -0.10 10.40
N TYR A 90 -9.42 -0.04 11.53
CA TYR A 90 -8.85 0.28 12.84
C TYR A 90 -8.09 -0.89 13.48
N TYR A 91 -8.35 -2.13 13.07
CA TYR A 91 -7.48 -3.26 13.40
C TYR A 91 -6.13 -3.18 12.67
N GLY A 92 -6.09 -2.58 11.47
CA GLY A 92 -4.88 -2.48 10.66
C GLY A 92 -3.65 -1.89 11.40
N PRO A 93 -3.73 -0.67 11.98
CA PRO A 93 -2.61 -0.09 12.73
C PRO A 93 -2.19 -0.93 13.96
N ALA A 94 -3.13 -1.66 14.57
CA ALA A 94 -2.82 -2.57 15.67
C ALA A 94 -2.01 -3.79 15.20
N CYS A 95 -2.28 -4.29 14.00
CA CYS A 95 -1.50 -5.34 13.34
C CYS A 95 -0.12 -4.86 12.89
N GLY A 96 -0.06 -3.64 12.32
CA GLY A 96 1.13 -3.11 11.65
C GLY A 96 2.34 -2.92 12.57
N VAL A 97 2.15 -2.63 13.86
CA VAL A 97 3.25 -2.39 14.81
C VAL A 97 3.82 -3.65 15.47
N ILE A 98 3.31 -4.83 15.11
CA ILE A 98 3.81 -6.12 15.64
C ILE A 98 4.59 -6.82 14.51
N HIS A 99 5.92 -6.76 14.54
CA HIS A 99 6.78 -7.34 13.49
C HIS A 99 7.15 -8.82 13.79
N ALA A 100 6.14 -9.63 14.13
CA ALA A 100 6.27 -11.08 14.33
C ALA A 100 4.89 -11.76 14.30
N ASN A 101 4.82 -13.02 13.85
CA ASN A 101 3.61 -13.84 13.82
C ASN A 101 3.24 -14.38 15.22
N THR A 102 3.02 -13.47 16.17
CA THR A 102 2.58 -13.81 17.54
C THR A 102 1.12 -14.25 17.55
N PRO A 103 0.67 -15.06 18.54
CA PRO A 103 -0.75 -15.41 18.70
C PRO A 103 -1.66 -14.17 18.74
N ARG A 104 -1.18 -13.07 19.31
CA ARG A 104 -1.88 -11.79 19.32
C ARG A 104 -2.05 -11.21 17.92
N LYS A 105 -0.99 -11.17 17.10
CA LYS A 105 -1.08 -10.67 15.72
C LYS A 105 -2.03 -11.50 14.87
N LEU A 106 -1.96 -12.83 15.00
CA LEU A 106 -2.86 -13.76 14.30
C LEU A 106 -4.33 -13.51 14.68
N ALA A 107 -4.63 -13.36 15.97
CA ALA A 107 -5.98 -13.04 16.44
C ALA A 107 -6.49 -11.68 15.94
N LEU A 108 -5.62 -10.66 15.86
CA LEU A 108 -5.99 -9.35 15.32
C LEU A 108 -6.29 -9.41 13.82
N TYR A 109 -5.50 -10.14 13.03
CA TYR A 109 -5.78 -10.35 11.62
C TYR A 109 -7.09 -11.12 11.40
N GLN A 110 -7.37 -12.14 12.21
CA GLN A 110 -8.65 -12.85 12.15
C GLN A 110 -9.84 -11.89 12.36
N ARG A 111 -9.75 -10.94 13.30
CA ARG A 111 -10.80 -9.92 13.50
C ARG A 111 -10.89 -8.93 12.35
N LEU A 112 -9.75 -8.46 11.84
CA LEU A 112 -9.70 -7.58 10.67
C LEU A 112 -10.39 -8.21 9.47
N ILE A 113 -10.01 -9.45 9.13
CA ILE A 113 -10.57 -10.20 8.00
C ILE A 113 -12.06 -10.46 8.21
N HIS A 114 -12.47 -10.86 9.42
CA HIS A 114 -13.88 -11.06 9.75
C HIS A 114 -14.71 -9.80 9.52
N CYS A 115 -14.27 -8.67 10.08
CA CYS A 115 -14.95 -7.38 9.89
C CYS A 115 -15.03 -7.02 8.40
N TYR A 116 -13.94 -7.15 7.65
CA TYR A 116 -13.94 -6.80 6.23
C TYR A 116 -14.86 -7.72 5.41
N GLN A 117 -14.90 -9.02 5.72
CA GLN A 117 -15.82 -9.96 5.08
C GLN A 117 -17.29 -9.61 5.35
N ARG A 118 -17.66 -9.34 6.62
CA ARG A 118 -19.02 -8.89 6.96
C ARG A 118 -19.38 -7.61 6.23
N PHE A 119 -18.45 -6.64 6.14
CA PHE A 119 -18.64 -5.45 5.33
C PHE A 119 -18.98 -5.81 3.87
N THR A 120 -18.19 -6.67 3.21
CA THR A 120 -18.44 -7.02 1.79
C THR A 120 -19.76 -7.74 1.54
N GLU A 121 -20.30 -8.47 2.53
CA GLU A 121 -21.59 -9.16 2.44
C GLU A 121 -22.80 -8.22 2.64
N LEU A 122 -22.56 -7.07 3.27
CA LEU A 122 -23.58 -6.07 3.58
C LEU A 122 -23.54 -4.85 2.63
N PHE A 123 -22.44 -4.67 1.90
CA PHE A 123 -22.21 -3.51 1.03
C PHE A 123 -22.74 -3.74 -0.39
N ASP A 124 -23.91 -3.17 -0.67
CA ASP A 124 -24.62 -3.38 -1.94
C ASP A 124 -24.37 -2.26 -2.98
N GLU A 125 -23.67 -1.18 -2.63
CA GLU A 125 -23.45 -0.02 -3.53
C GLU A 125 -22.47 -0.32 -4.68
N ALA A 126 -21.50 -1.21 -4.46
CA ALA A 126 -20.57 -1.67 -5.50
C ALA A 126 -20.06 -3.07 -5.19
N SER A 127 -19.65 -3.81 -6.22
CA SER A 127 -19.05 -5.13 -6.03
C SER A 127 -17.66 -5.00 -5.43
N VAL A 128 -17.52 -5.40 -4.17
CA VAL A 128 -16.26 -5.51 -3.44
C VAL A 128 -16.12 -6.96 -2.99
N ARG A 129 -15.13 -7.67 -3.51
CA ARG A 129 -14.94 -9.09 -3.25
C ARG A 129 -13.54 -9.33 -2.69
N ARG A 130 -13.49 -10.07 -1.58
CA ARG A 130 -12.24 -10.68 -1.16
C ARG A 130 -11.96 -11.88 -2.05
N VAL A 131 -10.74 -12.00 -2.56
CA VAL A 131 -10.30 -13.05 -3.48
C VAL A 131 -9.07 -13.77 -2.94
N GLU A 132 -8.92 -15.03 -3.32
CA GLU A 132 -7.75 -15.85 -3.03
C GLU A 132 -7.11 -16.24 -4.36
N ILE A 133 -5.94 -15.68 -4.64
CA ILE A 133 -5.23 -15.88 -5.91
C ILE A 133 -4.26 -17.05 -5.71
N PRO A 134 -4.36 -18.16 -6.48
CA PRO A 134 -3.44 -19.28 -6.35
C PRO A 134 -1.97 -18.84 -6.49
N PHE A 135 -1.12 -19.34 -5.59
CA PHE A 135 0.30 -19.03 -5.56
C PHE A 135 1.11 -20.25 -5.14
N GLU A 136 2.43 -20.16 -5.30
CA GLU A 136 3.41 -21.24 -5.10
C GLU A 136 3.14 -22.15 -3.90
N ASN A 137 3.46 -23.43 -4.05
CA ASN A 137 3.43 -24.43 -2.96
C ASN A 137 2.06 -24.55 -2.27
N GLY A 138 0.97 -24.36 -3.03
CA GLY A 138 -0.40 -24.44 -2.52
C GLY A 138 -0.83 -23.26 -1.65
N LYS A 139 -0.03 -22.18 -1.62
CA LYS A 139 -0.39 -20.93 -0.94
C LYS A 139 -1.29 -20.08 -1.84
N THR A 140 -1.74 -18.95 -1.29
CA THR A 140 -2.51 -17.95 -2.04
C THR A 140 -2.01 -16.55 -1.72
N ILE A 141 -2.17 -15.63 -2.68
CA ILE A 141 -2.09 -14.19 -2.48
C ILE A 141 -3.51 -13.66 -2.24
N PRO A 142 -3.83 -13.14 -1.05
CA PRO A 142 -5.14 -12.61 -0.76
C PRO A 142 -5.29 -11.21 -1.38
N GLY A 143 -6.47 -10.94 -1.94
CA GLY A 143 -6.75 -9.67 -2.61
C GLY A 143 -8.15 -9.14 -2.35
N ILE A 144 -8.36 -7.89 -2.72
CA ILE A 144 -9.65 -7.20 -2.73
C ILE A 144 -9.89 -6.69 -4.15
N LEU A 145 -10.89 -7.27 -4.81
CA LEU A 145 -11.35 -6.89 -6.12
C LEU A 145 -12.54 -5.94 -5.99
N GLN A 146 -12.43 -4.73 -6.52
CA GLN A 146 -13.53 -3.79 -6.66
C GLN A 146 -13.84 -3.60 -8.15
N THR A 147 -15.04 -3.97 -8.57
CA THR A 147 -15.47 -3.78 -9.98
C THR A 147 -16.35 -2.55 -10.13
N VAL A 148 -16.63 -2.18 -11.39
CA VAL A 148 -17.49 -1.05 -11.73
C VAL A 148 -18.91 -1.58 -11.96
N PRO A 149 -19.91 -1.17 -11.17
CA PRO A 149 -21.29 -1.65 -11.32
C PRO A 149 -21.84 -1.43 -12.73
N GLY A 150 -22.41 -2.49 -13.32
CA GLY A 150 -23.05 -2.44 -14.64
C GLY A 150 -22.11 -2.26 -15.83
N ALA A 151 -20.80 -2.23 -15.63
CA ALA A 151 -19.83 -2.13 -16.71
C ALA A 151 -19.28 -3.51 -17.08
N GLU A 152 -18.99 -3.68 -18.36
CA GLU A 152 -18.32 -4.87 -18.90
C GLU A 152 -16.97 -4.48 -19.49
N LYS A 153 -16.03 -5.44 -19.50
CA LYS A 153 -14.69 -5.27 -20.09
C LYS A 153 -13.97 -4.03 -19.59
N THR A 154 -14.05 -3.74 -18.29
CA THR A 154 -13.39 -2.56 -17.71
C THR A 154 -11.87 -2.77 -17.66
N PRO A 155 -11.05 -1.73 -17.87
CA PRO A 155 -9.64 -1.78 -17.48
C PRO A 155 -9.51 -2.09 -15.98
N CYS A 156 -8.36 -2.62 -15.57
CA CYS A 156 -8.10 -2.96 -14.17
C CYS A 156 -6.73 -2.43 -13.71
N VAL A 157 -6.67 -1.93 -12.47
CA VAL A 157 -5.42 -1.55 -11.81
C VAL A 157 -5.10 -2.54 -10.71
N LEU A 158 -3.95 -3.19 -10.83
CA LEU A 158 -3.33 -3.94 -9.74
C LEU A 158 -2.69 -2.94 -8.77
N VAL A 159 -3.23 -2.83 -7.57
CA VAL A 159 -2.73 -1.94 -6.52
C VAL A 159 -1.79 -2.72 -5.61
N ILE A 160 -0.57 -2.22 -5.44
CA ILE A 160 0.49 -2.86 -4.67
C ILE A 160 0.84 -1.99 -3.46
N PRO A 161 0.35 -2.36 -2.25
CA PRO A 161 0.72 -1.79 -0.96
C PRO A 161 2.20 -1.45 -0.80
N GLY A 162 2.47 -0.40 -0.02
CA GLY A 162 3.78 -0.19 0.60
C GLY A 162 4.08 -1.26 1.65
N MET A 163 5.30 -1.28 2.16
CA MET A 163 5.77 -2.35 3.05
C MET A 163 5.04 -2.41 4.41
N ASP A 164 4.44 -1.31 4.85
CA ASP A 164 3.76 -1.15 6.14
C ASP A 164 2.27 -0.79 5.99
N THR A 165 1.69 -1.21 4.86
CA THR A 165 0.28 -1.03 4.51
C THR A 165 -0.35 -2.37 4.12
N ILE A 166 -1.69 -2.39 4.03
CA ILE A 166 -2.48 -3.59 3.73
C ILE A 166 -3.48 -3.30 2.60
N LYS A 167 -3.91 -4.34 1.90
CA LYS A 167 -4.88 -4.29 0.79
C LYS A 167 -6.22 -3.60 1.14
N GLU A 168 -6.62 -3.58 2.42
CA GLU A 168 -7.86 -2.95 2.89
C GLU A 168 -7.84 -1.41 2.89
N TYR A 169 -6.67 -0.78 2.77
CA TYR A 169 -6.53 0.68 2.92
C TYR A 169 -6.89 1.47 1.67
N MET A 170 -6.42 1.04 0.50
CA MET A 170 -6.61 1.81 -0.73
C MET A 170 -6.77 0.89 -1.94
N PRO A 171 -7.73 1.18 -2.84
CA PRO A 171 -8.69 2.29 -2.79
C PRO A 171 -9.83 2.04 -1.78
N SER A 172 -10.33 3.11 -1.16
CA SER A 172 -11.50 3.00 -0.28
C SER A 172 -12.73 2.53 -1.07
N PRO A 173 -13.46 1.50 -0.61
CA PRO A 173 -14.73 1.09 -1.21
C PRO A 173 -15.77 2.21 -1.35
N TYR A 174 -15.81 3.17 -0.42
CA TYR A 174 -16.73 4.31 -0.44
C TYR A 174 -16.22 5.47 -1.30
N HIS A 175 -14.91 5.54 -1.56
CA HIS A 175 -14.28 6.64 -2.30
C HIS A 175 -13.21 6.14 -3.29
N ASN A 176 -13.60 5.26 -4.21
CA ASN A 176 -12.66 4.70 -5.19
C ASN A 176 -12.52 5.61 -6.43
N HIS A 177 -11.42 6.37 -6.51
CA HIS A 177 -11.13 7.28 -7.64
C HIS A 177 -10.99 6.57 -9.00
N PHE A 178 -10.56 5.31 -9.02
CA PHE A 178 -10.46 4.49 -10.23
C PHE A 178 -11.84 4.05 -10.71
N ARG A 179 -12.69 3.58 -9.79
CA ARG A 179 -14.07 3.16 -10.12
C ARG A 179 -14.87 4.29 -10.74
N ARG A 180 -14.70 5.52 -10.24
CA ARG A 180 -15.33 6.74 -10.81
C ARG A 180 -14.89 7.07 -12.24
N ARG A 181 -13.81 6.45 -12.73
CA ARG A 181 -13.28 6.57 -14.10
C ARG A 181 -13.55 5.31 -14.93
N GLY A 182 -14.39 4.40 -14.46
CA GLY A 182 -14.71 3.15 -15.14
C GLY A 182 -13.59 2.12 -15.07
N ILE A 183 -12.74 2.17 -14.05
CA ILE A 183 -11.59 1.28 -13.87
C ILE A 183 -11.79 0.40 -12.64
N ALA A 184 -11.69 -0.92 -12.80
CA ALA A 184 -11.69 -1.88 -11.71
C ALA A 184 -10.35 -1.85 -10.96
N THR A 185 -10.31 -2.31 -9.71
CA THR A 185 -9.07 -2.39 -8.94
C THR A 185 -8.93 -3.73 -8.24
N LEU A 186 -7.75 -4.32 -8.29
CA LEU A 186 -7.37 -5.48 -7.49
C LEU A 186 -6.22 -5.06 -6.56
N SER A 187 -6.49 -4.94 -5.27
CA SER A 187 -5.45 -4.68 -4.26
C SER A 187 -4.99 -5.99 -3.66
N ILE A 188 -3.70 -6.24 -3.57
CA ILE A 188 -3.15 -7.50 -3.04
C ILE A 188 -2.29 -7.27 -1.81
N ASP A 189 -2.31 -8.21 -0.87
CA ASP A 189 -1.19 -8.34 0.07
C ASP A 189 -0.18 -9.30 -0.56
N GLY A 190 0.84 -8.77 -1.23
CA GLY A 190 1.88 -9.59 -1.87
C GLY A 190 2.77 -10.33 -0.86
N PRO A 191 3.81 -11.03 -1.32
CA PRO A 191 4.78 -11.69 -0.44
C PRO A 191 5.31 -10.72 0.63
N GLY A 192 5.39 -11.18 1.87
CA GLY A 192 5.84 -10.37 2.99
C GLY A 192 4.83 -9.32 3.49
N GLN A 193 3.70 -9.09 2.81
CA GLN A 193 2.72 -8.09 3.21
C GLN A 193 1.51 -8.68 3.93
N GLY A 194 0.91 -7.88 4.81
CA GLY A 194 -0.45 -8.10 5.30
C GLY A 194 -0.80 -9.54 5.68
N GLU A 195 -1.87 -10.01 5.06
CA GLU A 195 -2.38 -11.37 5.25
C GLU A 195 -1.44 -12.47 4.69
N SER A 196 -0.71 -12.19 3.60
CA SER A 196 0.31 -13.11 3.06
C SER A 196 1.41 -13.41 4.09
N ASN A 197 1.86 -12.39 4.83
CA ASN A 197 2.93 -12.56 5.81
C ASN A 197 2.49 -13.39 7.02
N VAL A 198 1.29 -13.14 7.56
CA VAL A 198 0.76 -13.94 8.68
C VAL A 198 0.46 -15.40 8.29
N ARG A 199 0.34 -15.67 6.99
CA ARG A 199 0.25 -17.03 6.41
C ARG A 199 1.62 -17.63 6.04
N GLY A 200 2.72 -16.94 6.35
CA GLY A 200 4.08 -17.40 6.11
C GLY A 200 4.52 -17.33 4.64
N THR A 201 3.94 -16.44 3.84
CA THR A 201 4.48 -16.07 2.53
C THR A 201 5.42 -14.89 2.73
N TRP A 202 6.72 -15.17 2.78
CA TRP A 202 7.78 -14.17 3.03
C TRP A 202 8.21 -13.49 1.72
N VAL A 203 8.66 -12.23 1.80
CA VAL A 203 9.23 -11.55 0.63
C VAL A 203 10.66 -12.04 0.35
N THR A 204 10.94 -12.33 -0.91
CA THR A 204 12.31 -12.54 -1.42
C THR A 204 12.63 -11.43 -2.43
N LEU A 205 13.84 -11.42 -2.98
CA LEU A 205 14.24 -10.42 -3.97
C LEU A 205 13.38 -10.44 -5.25
N ASP A 206 12.76 -11.58 -5.58
CA ASP A 206 12.17 -11.84 -6.89
C ASP A 206 10.72 -12.36 -6.86
N ASN A 207 10.20 -12.81 -5.71
CA ASN A 207 8.88 -13.47 -5.69
C ASN A 207 7.68 -12.55 -5.89
N PHE A 208 7.87 -11.23 -5.78
CA PHE A 208 6.84 -10.25 -6.12
C PHE A 208 6.47 -10.25 -7.60
N GLU A 209 7.42 -10.54 -8.49
CA GLU A 209 7.17 -10.66 -9.93
C GLU A 209 6.19 -11.80 -10.21
N ARG A 210 6.42 -12.95 -9.55
CA ARG A 210 5.56 -14.13 -9.65
C ARG A 210 4.20 -13.89 -9.02
N ALA A 211 4.13 -13.18 -7.90
CA ALA A 211 2.86 -12.79 -7.28
C ALA A 211 2.05 -11.82 -8.16
N GLY A 212 2.72 -10.83 -8.77
CA GLY A 212 2.09 -9.92 -9.74
C GLY A 212 1.59 -10.67 -10.97
N LYS A 213 2.39 -11.58 -11.53
CA LYS A 213 1.96 -12.47 -12.61
C LYS A 213 0.73 -13.29 -12.22
N ALA A 214 0.72 -13.90 -11.03
CA ALA A 214 -0.44 -14.67 -10.56
C ALA A 214 -1.70 -13.81 -10.42
N ALA A 215 -1.56 -12.55 -9.97
CA ALA A 215 -2.67 -11.61 -9.91
C ALA A 215 -3.19 -11.23 -11.32
N ILE A 216 -2.29 -11.04 -12.29
CA ILE A 216 -2.68 -10.79 -13.70
C ILE A 216 -3.34 -12.03 -14.31
N ASP A 217 -2.83 -13.23 -14.06
CA ASP A 217 -3.44 -14.49 -14.48
C ASP A 217 -4.86 -14.64 -13.90
N PHE A 218 -5.06 -14.25 -12.64
CA PHE A 218 -6.39 -14.19 -12.03
C PHE A 218 -7.30 -13.15 -12.71
N ILE A 219 -6.79 -11.95 -13.00
CA ILE A 219 -7.54 -10.91 -13.71
C ILE A 219 -8.04 -11.41 -15.08
N GLU A 220 -7.23 -12.17 -15.81
CA GLU A 220 -7.62 -12.77 -17.10
C GLU A 220 -8.83 -13.72 -17.01
N THR A 221 -9.07 -14.32 -15.84
CA THR A 221 -10.22 -15.21 -15.64
C THR A 221 -11.55 -14.47 -15.46
N LEU A 222 -11.51 -13.15 -15.26
CA LEU A 222 -12.68 -12.35 -14.92
C LEU A 222 -13.34 -11.79 -16.19
N PRO A 223 -14.52 -12.28 -16.59
CA PRO A 223 -15.16 -11.87 -17.84
C PRO A 223 -15.50 -10.37 -17.88
N GLU A 224 -15.74 -9.76 -16.72
CA GLU A 224 -16.05 -8.34 -16.55
C GLU A 224 -14.85 -7.40 -16.72
N ILE A 225 -13.61 -7.92 -16.74
CA ILE A 225 -12.39 -7.13 -16.92
C ILE A 225 -11.80 -7.36 -18.31
N ASP A 226 -11.26 -6.30 -18.90
CA ASP A 226 -10.44 -6.37 -20.10
C ASP A 226 -8.96 -6.56 -19.72
N ALA A 227 -8.50 -7.81 -19.84
CA ALA A 227 -7.12 -8.17 -19.52
C ALA A 227 -6.06 -7.51 -20.42
N ASN A 228 -6.45 -6.91 -21.55
CA ASN A 228 -5.53 -6.15 -22.39
C ASN A 228 -5.26 -4.73 -21.86
N ARG A 229 -5.98 -4.31 -20.81
CA ARG A 229 -5.87 -2.98 -20.19
C ARG A 229 -5.65 -3.09 -18.68
N VAL A 230 -4.54 -3.74 -18.32
CA VAL A 230 -4.09 -3.87 -16.93
C VAL A 230 -2.98 -2.87 -16.63
N GLY A 231 -3.19 -2.01 -15.64
CA GLY A 231 -2.19 -1.10 -15.10
C GLY A 231 -1.73 -1.55 -13.71
N ILE A 232 -0.61 -0.99 -13.24
CA ILE A 232 -0.14 -1.16 -11.86
C ILE A 232 -0.07 0.20 -11.18
N TYR A 233 -0.54 0.25 -9.95
CA TYR A 233 -0.35 1.37 -9.04
C TYR A 233 0.37 0.90 -7.77
N GLY A 234 1.67 1.21 -7.69
CA GLY A 234 2.52 0.89 -6.55
C GLY A 234 2.84 2.14 -5.73
N TRP A 235 2.74 2.04 -4.40
CA TRP A 235 2.92 3.16 -3.47
C TRP A 235 3.99 2.81 -2.44
N SER A 236 4.88 3.74 -2.12
CA SER A 236 6.04 3.50 -1.26
C SER A 236 6.88 2.33 -1.82
N MET A 237 7.16 1.30 -1.02
CA MET A 237 7.84 0.09 -1.52
C MET A 237 7.08 -0.63 -2.66
N GLY A 238 5.77 -0.39 -2.84
CA GLY A 238 5.04 -0.82 -4.02
C GLY A 238 5.56 -0.20 -5.33
N SER A 239 6.17 0.99 -5.26
CA SER A 239 6.82 1.65 -6.40
C SER A 239 8.10 0.91 -6.85
N TYR A 240 8.67 0.07 -6.00
CA TYR A 240 9.75 -0.86 -6.35
C TYR A 240 9.20 -2.10 -7.03
N TRP A 241 8.20 -2.77 -6.42
CA TRP A 241 7.66 -4.03 -6.96
C TRP A 241 6.86 -3.86 -8.26
N GLY A 242 6.13 -2.75 -8.43
CA GLY A 242 5.33 -2.51 -9.62
C GLY A 242 6.12 -2.53 -10.94
N PRO A 243 7.18 -1.71 -11.08
CA PRO A 243 8.09 -1.77 -12.22
C PRO A 243 8.76 -3.14 -12.42
N ARG A 244 9.08 -3.88 -11.34
CA ARG A 244 9.60 -5.25 -11.47
C ARG A 244 8.60 -6.18 -12.14
N ILE A 245 7.33 -6.13 -11.74
CA ILE A 245 6.28 -6.92 -12.39
C ILE A 245 6.17 -6.54 -13.86
N ALA A 246 6.17 -5.24 -14.19
CA ALA A 246 6.10 -4.78 -15.57
C ALA A 246 7.31 -5.17 -16.43
N ALA A 247 8.49 -5.29 -15.82
CA ALA A 247 9.69 -5.80 -16.48
C ALA A 247 9.60 -7.30 -16.82
N HIS A 248 8.79 -8.07 -16.08
CA HIS A 248 8.66 -9.52 -16.25
C HIS A 248 7.34 -9.95 -16.90
N ASP A 249 6.35 -9.06 -17.02
CA ASP A 249 5.04 -9.36 -17.58
C ASP A 249 4.59 -8.29 -18.59
N PRO A 250 4.65 -8.57 -19.91
CA PRO A 250 4.31 -7.61 -20.95
C PRO A 250 2.80 -7.30 -21.05
N ARG A 251 1.95 -7.98 -20.26
CA ARG A 251 0.53 -7.68 -20.16
C ARG A 251 0.28 -6.38 -19.41
N VAL A 252 1.22 -5.93 -18.58
CA VAL A 252 1.15 -4.63 -17.91
C VAL A 252 1.25 -3.50 -18.95
N LYS A 253 0.26 -2.62 -18.97
CA LYS A 253 0.12 -1.51 -19.94
C LYS A 253 0.39 -0.13 -19.36
N ALA A 254 0.48 -0.01 -18.05
CA ALA A 254 0.86 1.23 -17.38
C ALA A 254 1.44 0.92 -15.99
N VAL A 255 2.41 1.70 -15.53
CA VAL A 255 2.91 1.65 -14.16
C VAL A 255 2.91 3.05 -13.57
N VAL A 256 2.36 3.19 -12.38
CA VAL A 256 2.59 4.34 -11.52
C VAL A 256 3.37 3.86 -10.31
N GLY A 257 4.59 4.37 -10.15
CA GLY A 257 5.32 4.33 -8.90
C GLY A 257 5.09 5.64 -8.17
N ALA A 258 4.44 5.60 -7.02
CA ALA A 258 4.18 6.76 -6.18
C ALA A 258 4.89 6.67 -4.85
N MET A 259 5.29 7.82 -4.29
CA MET A 259 6.05 7.89 -3.04
C MET A 259 7.31 7.02 -3.17
N GLY A 260 8.15 7.35 -4.15
CA GLY A 260 9.15 6.44 -4.72
C GLY A 260 10.06 5.72 -3.71
N ASN A 261 10.49 4.50 -4.04
CA ASN A 261 11.57 3.74 -3.40
C ASN A 261 12.32 2.92 -4.47
N TYR A 262 12.93 3.56 -5.46
CA TYR A 262 13.27 2.91 -6.73
C TYR A 262 14.57 2.12 -6.71
N LEU A 263 15.72 2.76 -6.44
CA LEU A 263 17.04 2.15 -6.56
C LEU A 263 17.60 1.82 -5.18
N GLN A 264 18.34 2.71 -4.53
CA GLN A 264 19.02 2.39 -3.27
C GLN A 264 18.02 2.32 -2.10
N LYS A 265 18.32 1.49 -1.08
CA LYS A 265 17.46 1.32 0.11
C LYS A 265 18.12 1.76 1.43
N ASP A 266 19.30 2.37 1.33
CA ASP A 266 20.06 2.82 2.50
C ASP A 266 19.32 3.90 3.29
N THR A 267 18.70 4.88 2.60
CA THR A 267 17.95 5.94 3.26
C THR A 267 16.84 5.38 4.16
N ILE A 268 15.98 4.52 3.63
CA ILE A 268 14.87 3.94 4.40
C ILE A 268 15.33 2.95 5.49
N PHE A 269 16.34 2.10 5.23
CA PHE A 269 16.71 1.02 6.15
C PHE A 269 17.83 1.37 7.13
N LYS A 270 18.77 2.27 6.79
CA LYS A 270 19.89 2.66 7.65
C LYS A 270 19.68 4.02 8.31
N HIS A 271 19.01 4.95 7.63
CA HIS A 271 18.86 6.34 8.10
C HIS A 271 17.43 6.68 8.53
N GLY A 272 16.43 5.93 8.07
CA GLY A 272 15.03 6.07 8.43
C GLY A 272 14.69 5.57 9.83
N LYS A 273 13.41 5.60 10.18
CA LYS A 273 12.92 5.09 11.47
C LYS A 273 13.29 3.62 11.61
N PRO A 274 13.86 3.16 12.75
CA PRO A 274 14.24 1.75 12.95
C PRO A 274 13.11 0.75 12.74
N ALA A 275 11.85 1.19 12.92
CA ALA A 275 10.67 0.39 12.66
C ALA A 275 10.54 -0.06 11.20
N TYR A 276 11.01 0.73 10.23
CA TYR A 276 10.98 0.36 8.81
C TYR A 276 11.87 -0.83 8.50
N ARG A 277 13.13 -0.79 8.99
CA ARG A 277 14.06 -1.91 8.91
C ARG A 277 13.51 -3.16 9.63
N ALA A 278 13.04 -2.98 10.87
CA ALA A 278 12.46 -4.08 11.65
C ALA A 278 11.23 -4.71 10.97
N ASN A 279 10.41 -3.89 10.31
CA ASN A 279 9.27 -4.39 9.55
C ASN A 279 9.75 -5.23 8.36
N TYR A 280 10.69 -4.73 7.53
CA TYR A 280 11.13 -5.48 6.36
C TYR A 280 11.87 -6.78 6.72
N MET A 281 12.67 -6.80 7.79
CA MET A 281 13.27 -8.04 8.32
C MET A 281 12.21 -9.09 8.68
N TYR A 282 11.10 -8.66 9.28
CA TYR A 282 9.95 -9.51 9.52
C TYR A 282 9.22 -9.90 8.24
N MET A 283 9.14 -9.02 7.24
CA MET A 283 8.53 -9.33 5.95
C MET A 283 9.27 -10.45 5.22
N SER A 284 10.61 -10.44 5.29
CA SER A 284 11.48 -11.40 4.61
C SER A 284 11.84 -12.62 5.46
N ASP A 285 11.49 -12.61 6.74
CA ASP A 285 11.93 -13.60 7.74
C ASP A 285 13.46 -13.71 7.88
N VAL A 286 14.16 -12.59 7.64
CA VAL A 286 15.63 -12.47 7.77
C VAL A 286 15.92 -11.63 9.01
N HIS A 287 16.29 -12.31 10.10
CA HIS A 287 16.51 -11.67 11.41
C HIS A 287 17.98 -11.35 11.72
N ASP A 288 18.90 -11.89 10.91
CA ASP A 288 20.32 -11.55 10.98
C ASP A 288 20.57 -10.20 10.27
N GLU A 289 21.25 -9.26 10.95
CA GLU A 289 21.41 -7.90 10.44
C GLU A 289 22.32 -7.86 9.20
N ASP A 290 23.38 -8.66 9.15
CA ASP A 290 24.34 -8.67 8.02
C ASP A 290 23.70 -9.32 6.78
N ALA A 291 22.96 -10.42 6.96
CA ALA A 291 22.20 -11.04 5.89
C ALA A 291 21.12 -10.10 5.33
N PHE A 292 20.44 -9.34 6.19
CA PHE A 292 19.48 -8.33 5.77
C PHE A 292 20.15 -7.23 4.94
N ASP A 293 21.30 -6.70 5.39
CA ASP A 293 22.02 -5.65 4.67
C ASP A 293 22.49 -6.16 3.29
N GLY A 294 22.94 -7.41 3.20
CA GLY A 294 23.28 -8.06 1.92
C GLY A 294 22.09 -8.25 0.99
N MET A 295 20.90 -8.53 1.52
CA MET A 295 19.65 -8.56 0.74
C MET A 295 19.25 -7.16 0.29
N ALA A 296 19.24 -6.18 1.19
CA ALA A 296 18.84 -4.80 0.92
C ALA A 296 19.72 -4.12 -0.15
N ALA A 297 21.02 -4.41 -0.16
CA ALA A 297 21.95 -3.91 -1.18
C ALA A 297 21.63 -4.39 -2.61
N GLN A 298 20.89 -5.50 -2.75
CA GLN A 298 20.46 -6.04 -4.04
C GLN A 298 19.08 -5.51 -4.47
N MET A 299 18.37 -4.77 -3.61
CA MET A 299 17.02 -4.28 -3.88
C MET A 299 17.03 -3.02 -4.76
N THR A 300 17.37 -3.19 -6.04
CA THR A 300 17.42 -2.09 -7.02
C THR A 300 16.68 -2.44 -8.31
N LEU A 301 16.14 -1.42 -8.99
CA LEU A 301 15.55 -1.54 -10.33
C LEU A 301 16.57 -1.42 -11.47
N GLU A 302 17.81 -1.02 -11.20
CA GLU A 302 18.85 -0.76 -12.22
C GLU A 302 18.97 -1.89 -13.27
N PRO A 303 18.98 -3.19 -12.93
CA PRO A 303 19.10 -4.27 -13.92
C PRO A 303 17.84 -4.48 -14.77
N LEU A 304 16.70 -3.89 -14.37
CA LEU A 304 15.38 -4.16 -14.92
C LEU A 304 14.80 -2.98 -15.70
N VAL A 305 15.38 -1.78 -15.59
CA VAL A 305 14.91 -0.57 -16.29
C VAL A 305 14.75 -0.78 -17.80
N GLU A 306 15.69 -1.50 -18.40
CA GLU A 306 15.66 -1.84 -19.82
C GLU A 306 14.63 -2.89 -20.17
N ALA A 307 13.95 -3.56 -19.24
CA ALA A 307 12.88 -4.50 -19.55
C ALA A 307 11.48 -3.85 -19.41
N ILE A 308 11.38 -2.69 -18.77
CA ILE A 308 10.13 -1.95 -18.65
C ILE A 308 9.79 -1.32 -20.01
N ARG A 309 8.60 -1.63 -20.53
CA ARG A 309 8.16 -1.22 -21.88
C ARG A 309 6.91 -0.36 -21.89
N CYS A 310 6.09 -0.43 -20.84
CA CYS A 310 4.86 0.34 -20.75
C CYS A 310 5.10 1.78 -20.26
N PRO A 311 4.17 2.71 -20.54
CA PRO A 311 4.13 4.02 -19.91
C PRO A 311 4.36 3.93 -18.39
N THR A 312 5.30 4.71 -17.87
CA THR A 312 5.70 4.69 -16.47
C THR A 312 5.69 6.11 -15.89
N LEU A 313 4.91 6.33 -14.84
CA LEU A 313 4.91 7.56 -14.04
C LEU A 313 5.68 7.32 -12.74
N LEU A 314 6.65 8.19 -12.46
CA LEU A 314 7.36 8.26 -11.19
C LEU A 314 6.85 9.48 -10.42
N VAL A 315 6.41 9.30 -9.18
CA VAL A 315 5.94 10.41 -8.33
C VAL A 315 6.70 10.47 -7.03
N MET A 316 7.21 11.65 -6.69
CA MET A 316 8.04 11.91 -5.51
C MET A 316 7.70 13.25 -4.86
N GLY A 317 8.03 13.38 -3.58
CA GLY A 317 8.09 14.65 -2.87
C GLY A 317 9.52 15.15 -2.93
N GLU A 318 9.71 16.46 -3.05
CA GLU A 318 11.05 17.07 -3.11
C GLU A 318 11.90 16.73 -1.88
N PHE A 319 11.27 16.67 -0.70
CA PHE A 319 11.91 16.37 0.58
C PHE A 319 11.55 14.98 1.10
N ASP A 320 11.35 14.00 0.20
CA ASP A 320 11.11 12.61 0.59
C ASP A 320 12.28 12.07 1.43
N GLU A 321 12.00 11.85 2.71
CA GLU A 321 13.00 11.46 3.71
C GLU A 321 13.32 9.95 3.69
N LEU A 322 12.62 9.16 2.86
CA LEU A 322 12.82 7.72 2.71
C LEU A 322 13.51 7.36 1.40
N CYS A 323 13.30 8.15 0.35
CA CYS A 323 13.93 8.02 -0.95
C CYS A 323 14.30 9.41 -1.49
N PRO A 324 15.59 9.77 -1.51
CA PRO A 324 16.03 11.07 -2.01
C PRO A 324 15.58 11.29 -3.46
N LEU A 325 15.20 12.51 -3.80
CA LEU A 325 14.70 12.88 -5.13
C LEU A 325 15.68 12.43 -6.24
N GLU A 326 16.98 12.54 -5.99
CA GLU A 326 18.04 12.16 -6.93
C GLU A 326 17.98 10.68 -7.33
N ASP A 327 17.48 9.80 -6.46
CA ASP A 327 17.29 8.38 -6.76
C ASP A 327 16.18 8.18 -7.82
N GLY A 328 15.09 8.94 -7.70
CA GLY A 328 14.01 8.94 -8.69
C GLY A 328 14.38 9.65 -9.99
N GLU A 329 15.14 10.73 -9.94
CA GLU A 329 15.68 11.39 -11.13
C GLU A 329 16.60 10.45 -11.90
N ARG A 330 17.49 9.73 -11.19
CA ARG A 330 18.34 8.70 -11.79
C ARG A 330 17.51 7.58 -12.42
N MET A 331 16.47 7.11 -11.73
CA MET A 331 15.52 6.13 -12.29
C MET A 331 14.84 6.67 -13.56
N PHE A 332 14.37 7.91 -13.54
CA PHE A 332 13.74 8.57 -14.68
C PHE A 332 14.68 8.61 -15.88
N ASP A 333 15.95 8.97 -15.70
CA ASP A 333 16.94 9.05 -16.77
C ASP A 333 17.25 7.68 -17.40
N MET A 334 17.29 6.63 -16.58
CA MET A 334 17.53 5.26 -17.04
C MET A 334 16.37 4.70 -17.89
N LEU A 335 15.12 5.04 -17.58
CA LEU A 335 13.94 4.55 -18.30
C LEU A 335 13.97 4.90 -19.79
N LYS A 336 13.64 3.91 -20.64
CA LYS A 336 13.53 4.04 -22.11
C LYS A 336 12.10 3.94 -22.64
N CYS A 337 11.15 3.54 -21.79
CA CYS A 337 9.73 3.54 -22.12
C CYS A 337 9.16 4.97 -22.13
N PRO A 338 7.90 5.17 -22.61
CA PRO A 338 7.19 6.41 -22.37
C PRO A 338 7.17 6.71 -20.87
N LYS A 339 7.62 7.90 -20.47
CA LYS A 339 7.87 8.20 -19.06
C LYS A 339 7.39 9.57 -18.65
N GLU A 340 6.93 9.67 -17.41
CA GLU A 340 6.60 10.93 -16.78
C GLU A 340 7.10 10.96 -15.35
N MET A 341 7.50 12.13 -14.86
CA MET A 341 7.88 12.33 -13.47
C MET A 341 7.11 13.50 -12.89
N TRP A 342 6.51 13.30 -11.72
CA TRP A 342 5.87 14.35 -10.93
C TRP A 342 6.66 14.55 -9.64
N VAL A 343 7.11 15.78 -9.40
CA VAL A 343 7.77 16.17 -8.16
C VAL A 343 6.84 17.13 -7.44
N TYR A 344 6.39 16.78 -6.25
CA TYR A 344 5.64 17.67 -5.39
C TYR A 344 6.63 18.51 -4.58
N GLU A 345 6.77 19.79 -4.94
CA GLU A 345 7.66 20.75 -4.28
C GLU A 345 7.26 20.92 -2.82
N ASP A 346 8.24 21.12 -1.94
CA ASP A 346 8.08 21.28 -0.49
C ASP A 346 7.42 20.10 0.26
N GLU A 347 7.14 18.97 -0.42
CA GLU A 347 6.45 17.84 0.16
C GLU A 347 7.39 16.68 0.54
N THR A 348 6.96 15.91 1.55
CA THR A 348 7.69 14.72 2.06
C THR A 348 7.13 13.43 1.46
N HIS A 349 7.57 12.26 1.94
CA HIS A 349 7.17 10.95 1.40
C HIS A 349 5.66 10.75 1.24
N THR A 350 4.83 11.39 2.08
CA THR A 350 3.37 11.18 2.12
C THR A 350 2.57 12.27 1.41
N PHE A 351 3.23 13.23 0.77
CA PHE A 351 2.64 14.37 0.04
C PHE A 351 1.68 15.24 0.86
N GLY A 352 1.76 15.17 2.19
CA GLY A 352 1.10 16.11 3.10
C GLY A 352 -0.33 16.44 2.71
N SER A 353 -0.57 17.73 2.46
CA SER A 353 -1.91 18.25 2.11
C SER A 353 -2.29 18.04 0.64
N CYS A 354 -1.31 17.76 -0.23
CA CYS A 354 -1.50 17.54 -1.65
C CYS A 354 -2.05 16.14 -1.97
N LEU A 355 -2.00 15.21 -1.02
CA LEU A 355 -2.35 13.81 -1.20
C LEU A 355 -3.76 13.55 -1.80
N PRO A 356 -4.84 14.25 -1.38
CA PRO A 356 -6.17 13.99 -1.94
C PRO A 356 -6.25 14.34 -3.43
N ASP A 357 -5.65 15.46 -3.84
CA ASP A 357 -5.59 15.88 -5.23
C ASP A 357 -4.69 14.94 -6.06
N PHE A 358 -3.61 14.47 -5.46
CA PHE A 358 -2.70 13.49 -6.06
C PHE A 358 -3.42 12.22 -6.51
N TYR A 359 -4.32 11.65 -5.70
CA TYR A 359 -5.06 10.45 -6.10
C TYR A 359 -5.97 10.65 -7.32
N LEU A 360 -6.54 11.84 -7.47
CA LEU A 360 -7.33 12.20 -8.64
C LEU A 360 -6.45 12.23 -9.89
N HIS A 361 -5.30 12.89 -9.83
CA HIS A 361 -4.38 12.99 -10.95
C HIS A 361 -3.82 11.62 -11.36
N VAL A 362 -3.44 10.78 -10.40
CA VAL A 362 -2.97 9.40 -10.70
C VAL A 362 -4.04 8.59 -11.41
N ALA A 363 -5.30 8.68 -10.95
CA ALA A 363 -6.38 7.93 -11.57
C ALA A 363 -6.67 8.41 -13.01
N ASP A 364 -6.53 9.72 -13.28
CA ASP A 364 -6.60 10.25 -14.65
C ASP A 364 -5.41 9.80 -15.51
N TRP A 365 -4.19 9.87 -14.99
CA TRP A 365 -2.98 9.47 -15.72
C TRP A 365 -3.01 7.99 -16.09
N ILE A 366 -3.44 7.12 -15.17
CA ILE A 366 -3.58 5.68 -15.47
C ILE A 366 -4.64 5.45 -16.55
N ARG A 367 -5.80 6.12 -16.48
CA ARG A 367 -6.83 6.00 -17.53
C ARG A 367 -6.23 6.34 -18.90
N ASP A 368 -5.54 7.47 -18.97
CA ASP A 368 -4.91 7.99 -20.17
C ASP A 368 -3.83 7.05 -20.71
N ALA A 369 -3.03 6.44 -19.83
CA ALA A 369 -2.05 5.43 -20.20
C ALA A 369 -2.70 4.16 -20.79
N LEU A 370 -3.76 3.66 -20.14
CA LEU A 370 -4.50 2.48 -20.58
C LEU A 370 -5.31 2.71 -21.87
N GLU A 371 -5.61 3.96 -22.21
CA GLU A 371 -6.15 4.39 -23.51
C GLU A 371 -5.07 4.58 -24.59
N GLY A 372 -3.79 4.39 -24.24
CA GLY A 372 -2.67 4.48 -25.18
C GLY A 372 -2.30 5.90 -25.59
N ARG A 373 -2.57 6.90 -24.74
CA ARG A 373 -2.23 8.32 -25.02
C ARG A 373 -0.72 8.57 -25.06
N PHE A 374 0.06 7.87 -24.24
CA PHE A 374 1.51 8.03 -24.18
C PHE A 374 2.20 7.17 -25.26
N LYS A 375 2.77 7.83 -26.27
CA LYS A 375 3.44 7.19 -27.41
C LYS A 375 4.94 7.00 -27.15
N PRO A 376 5.63 6.10 -27.91
CA PRO A 376 7.09 6.00 -27.85
C PRO A 376 7.77 7.37 -27.99
N GLY A 377 8.77 7.63 -27.15
CA GLY A 377 9.47 8.92 -27.09
C GLY A 377 8.81 9.98 -26.20
N TYR A 378 7.62 9.73 -25.65
CA TYR A 378 7.02 10.61 -24.64
C TYR A 378 7.89 10.62 -23.37
N ALA A 379 8.36 11.80 -22.99
CA ALA A 379 9.11 12.04 -21.77
C ALA A 379 8.70 13.41 -21.22
N ARG A 380 8.24 13.46 -19.97
CA ARG A 380 7.82 14.71 -19.33
C ARG A 380 8.22 14.73 -17.85
N ARG A 381 8.60 15.90 -17.35
CA ARG A 381 8.70 16.20 -15.92
C ARG A 381 7.72 17.32 -15.60
N ILE A 382 7.05 17.22 -14.46
CA ILE A 382 6.19 18.25 -13.90
C ILE A 382 6.58 18.44 -12.44
N ASP A 383 6.94 19.68 -12.10
CA ASP A 383 7.10 20.10 -10.71
C ASP A 383 5.78 20.75 -10.27
N HIS A 384 5.19 20.21 -9.22
CA HIS A 384 3.89 20.58 -8.67
C HIS A 384 4.11 21.36 -7.37
N PRO A 385 3.74 22.64 -7.31
CA PRO A 385 3.87 23.40 -6.08
C PRO A 385 2.94 22.84 -4.99
N ALA A 386 3.44 22.74 -3.76
CA ALA A 386 2.58 22.58 -2.58
C ALA A 386 1.61 23.77 -2.49
N ARG A 387 0.32 23.49 -2.27
CA ARG A 387 -0.72 24.53 -2.23
C ARG A 387 -0.85 25.21 -0.87
#